data_AF-A0AAW2M920-F1
#
_entry.id   AF-A0AAW2M920-F1
#
_cell.length_a   1.000
_cell.length_b   1.000
_cell.length_c   1.000
_cell.angle_alpha   90.00
_cell.angle_beta   90.00
_cell.angle_gamma   90.00
#
_symmetry.space_group_name_H-M   'P 1'
#
loop_
_entity.id
_entity.type
_entity.pdbx_description
1 polymer ?
#
loop_
_entity_poly.entity_id
_entity_poly.type
_entity_poly.pdbx_seq_one_letter_code
_entity_poly.pdbx_strand_id
1 'polypeptide(L)'
;MWKFLHEEDENMAELQFSPYGEALNDYSESETPPFAHRAGYIFMIHYGVFWTRPGNSESERHMNWIRRLYEYMAPYVSKNPRAAYFNYRDLDLGTNNEGNKATPKPLSGDSNTSIDWFV
;
A
#
# COMPACT_ATOMS: atom_id res chain seq x y z
N MET A 1 4.89 -2.25 -14.84
CA MET A 1 3.53 -1.82 -14.46
C MET A 1 2.45 -2.52 -15.26
N TRP A 2 2.19 -2.17 -16.53
CA TRP A 2 1.09 -2.79 -17.31
C TRP A 2 1.12 -4.33 -17.35
N LYS A 3 2.31 -4.94 -17.43
CA LYS A 3 2.45 -6.40 -17.35
C LYS A 3 1.91 -6.98 -16.04
N PHE A 4 2.13 -6.31 -14.90
CA PHE A 4 1.59 -6.75 -13.61
C PHE A 4 0.06 -6.70 -13.61
N LEU A 5 -0.54 -5.63 -14.14
CA LEU A 5 -2.00 -5.50 -14.19
C LEU A 5 -2.65 -6.60 -15.04
N HIS A 6 -1.96 -7.10 -16.07
CA HIS A 6 -2.44 -8.22 -16.88
C HIS A 6 -2.23 -9.61 -16.25
N GLU A 7 -1.50 -9.70 -15.13
CA GLU A 7 -1.36 -10.97 -14.38
C GLU A 7 -2.55 -11.24 -13.47
N GLU A 8 -3.38 -10.23 -13.18
CA GLU A 8 -4.60 -10.38 -12.40
C GLU A 8 -5.84 -10.43 -13.28
N ASP A 9 -6.92 -10.97 -12.71
CA ASP A 9 -8.21 -11.02 -13.38
C ASP A 9 -8.74 -9.61 -13.67
N GLU A 10 -9.57 -9.49 -14.71
CA GLU A 10 -10.13 -8.21 -15.13
C GLU A 10 -10.84 -7.50 -13.96
N ASN A 11 -10.52 -6.22 -13.76
CA ASN A 11 -11.05 -5.37 -12.68
C ASN A 11 -10.70 -5.84 -11.24
N MET A 12 -9.73 -6.74 -11.06
CA MET A 12 -9.30 -7.19 -9.73
C MET A 12 -8.06 -6.47 -9.21
N ALA A 13 -7.39 -5.67 -10.03
CA ALA A 13 -6.25 -4.86 -9.64
C ALA A 13 -6.46 -3.39 -9.98
N GLU A 14 -6.04 -2.49 -9.08
CA GLU A 14 -6.20 -1.05 -9.22
C GLU A 14 -4.91 -0.29 -8.87
N LEU A 15 -4.64 0.77 -9.64
CA LEU A 15 -3.64 1.80 -9.31
C LEU A 15 -4.37 3.15 -9.26
N GLN A 16 -4.45 3.79 -8.10
CA GLN A 16 -5.03 5.13 -7.97
C GLN A 16 -3.92 6.15 -7.81
N PHE A 17 -3.87 7.14 -8.71
CA PHE A 17 -2.90 8.23 -8.66
C PHE A 17 -3.61 9.50 -8.21
N SER A 18 -3.31 9.94 -7.00
CA SER A 18 -3.84 11.19 -6.44
C SER A 18 -2.77 12.27 -6.55
N PRO A 19 -2.95 13.32 -7.37
CA PRO A 19 -1.95 14.37 -7.53
C PRO A 19 -1.77 15.19 -6.26
N TYR A 20 -0.51 15.51 -5.95
CA TYR A 20 -0.11 16.41 -4.87
C TYR A 20 0.34 17.75 -5.45
N GLY A 21 0.55 18.75 -4.59
CA GLY A 21 0.98 20.09 -4.98
C GLY A 21 -0.01 21.19 -4.61
N GLU A 22 0.19 22.37 -5.21
CA GLU A 22 -0.64 23.56 -5.00
C GLU A 22 -0.78 23.88 -3.50
N ALA A 23 -2.02 24.01 -3.01
CA ALA A 23 -2.32 24.32 -1.61
C ALA A 23 -1.67 23.33 -0.62
N LEU A 24 -1.41 22.06 -1.01
CA LEU A 24 -0.72 21.11 -0.12
C LEU A 24 0.75 21.48 0.12
N ASN A 25 1.38 22.24 -0.78
CA ASN A 25 2.76 22.70 -0.63
C ASN A 25 2.90 23.90 0.31
N ASP A 26 1.82 24.66 0.50
CA ASP A 26 1.82 25.86 1.33
C ASP A 26 1.82 25.52 2.83
N TYR A 27 1.40 24.31 3.20
CA TYR A 27 1.39 23.83 4.57
C TYR A 27 2.73 23.22 4.97
N SER A 28 3.23 23.57 6.16
CA SER A 28 4.42 22.93 6.73
C SER A 28 4.11 21.50 7.16
N GLU A 29 5.09 20.60 7.04
CA GLU A 29 4.99 19.22 7.55
C GLU A 29 4.61 19.17 9.04
N SER A 30 5.03 20.18 9.81
CA SER A 30 4.80 20.26 11.25
C SER A 30 3.40 20.77 11.63
N GLU A 31 2.62 21.34 10.70
CA GLU A 31 1.30 21.89 11.01
C GLU A 31 0.27 20.79 11.30
N THR A 32 0.40 19.65 10.61
CA THR A 32 -0.42 18.46 10.86
C THR A 32 0.48 17.23 10.94
N PRO A 33 1.11 16.97 12.10
CA PRO A 33 2.14 15.94 12.25
C PRO A 33 1.78 14.52 11.76
N PRO A 34 0.52 14.05 11.81
CA PRO A 34 0.16 12.74 11.24
C PRO A 34 0.22 12.66 9.70
N PHE A 35 0.26 13.81 9.03
CA PHE A 35 0.31 13.94 7.58
C PHE A 35 1.39 14.94 7.18
N ALA A 36 2.63 14.44 7.15
CA ALA A 36 3.82 15.21 6.83
C ALA A 36 4.12 15.26 5.31
N HIS A 37 3.35 14.55 4.47
CA HIS A 37 3.61 14.46 3.03
C HIS A 37 3.12 15.74 2.31
N ARG A 38 3.98 16.75 2.25
CA ARG A 38 3.70 18.10 1.72
C ARG A 38 4.54 18.38 0.47
N ALA A 39 5.23 19.54 0.45
CA ALA A 39 6.10 19.94 -0.63
C ALA A 39 7.16 18.87 -0.94
N GLY A 40 7.33 18.55 -2.23
CA GLY A 40 8.28 17.55 -2.70
C GLY A 40 7.67 16.21 -3.10
N TYR A 41 6.44 15.91 -2.65
CA TYR A 41 5.65 14.77 -3.13
C TYR A 41 4.81 15.19 -4.34
N ILE A 42 4.77 14.34 -5.37
CA ILE A 42 4.07 14.63 -6.64
C ILE A 42 2.78 13.83 -6.79
N PHE A 43 2.74 12.60 -6.29
CA PHE A 43 1.56 11.74 -6.33
C PHE A 43 1.52 10.80 -5.12
N MET A 44 0.34 10.59 -4.56
CA MET A 44 0.09 9.36 -3.80
C MET A 44 -0.37 8.27 -4.77
N ILE A 45 0.21 7.07 -4.64
CA ILE A 45 -0.17 5.91 -5.45
C ILE A 45 -0.68 4.79 -4.55
N HIS A 46 -1.98 4.53 -4.60
CA HIS A 46 -2.60 3.39 -3.93
C HIS A 46 -2.64 2.18 -4.85
N TYR A 47 -2.19 1.02 -4.36
CA TYR A 47 -2.31 -0.27 -5.04
C TYR A 47 -3.40 -1.13 -4.37
N GLY A 48 -4.42 -1.50 -5.14
CA GLY A 48 -5.49 -2.38 -4.67
C GLY A 48 -5.45 -3.72 -5.40
N VAL A 49 -5.68 -4.81 -4.66
CA VAL A 49 -6.08 -6.09 -5.25
C VAL A 49 -7.32 -6.64 -4.54
N PHE A 50 -8.30 -7.05 -5.31
CA PHE A 50 -9.61 -7.49 -4.85
C PHE A 50 -9.88 -8.90 -5.36
N TRP A 51 -10.55 -9.74 -4.57
CA TRP A 51 -10.91 -11.07 -5.03
C TRP A 51 -12.17 -11.58 -4.34
N THR A 52 -13.05 -12.24 -5.09
CA THR A 52 -14.34 -12.72 -4.57
C THR A 52 -14.30 -14.18 -4.15
N ARG A 53 -13.33 -14.95 -4.65
CA ARG A 53 -13.21 -16.38 -4.37
C ARG A 53 -12.53 -16.60 -3.02
N PRO A 54 -13.21 -17.19 -2.02
CA PRO A 54 -12.57 -17.50 -0.76
C PRO A 54 -11.63 -18.70 -0.93
N GLY A 55 -10.48 -18.69 -0.25
CA GLY A 55 -9.55 -19.80 -0.21
C GLY A 55 -8.12 -19.35 0.03
N ASN A 56 -7.38 -20.07 0.88
CA ASN A 56 -6.01 -19.70 1.25
C ASN A 56 -5.09 -19.58 0.03
N SER A 57 -5.22 -20.48 -0.96
CA SER A 57 -4.41 -20.46 -2.17
C SER A 57 -4.67 -19.23 -3.05
N GLU A 58 -5.92 -18.79 -3.16
CA GLU A 58 -6.27 -17.58 -3.91
C GLU A 58 -5.77 -16.34 -3.17
N SER A 59 -5.99 -16.25 -1.85
CA SER A 59 -5.46 -15.16 -1.04
C SER A 59 -3.94 -15.07 -1.14
N GLU A 60 -3.22 -16.20 -1.04
CA GLU A 60 -1.76 -16.23 -1.19
C GLU A 60 -1.31 -15.78 -2.57
N ARG A 61 -2.03 -16.17 -3.65
CA ARG A 61 -1.72 -15.72 -5.02
C ARG A 61 -1.79 -14.21 -5.15
N HIS A 62 -2.89 -13.60 -4.72
CA HIS A 62 -3.10 -12.16 -4.78
C HIS A 62 -2.13 -11.38 -3.89
N MET A 63 -1.87 -11.89 -2.68
CA MET A 63 -0.89 -11.30 -1.76
C MET A 63 0.54 -11.34 -2.33
N ASN A 64 0.92 -12.45 -2.97
CA ASN A 64 2.22 -12.55 -3.64
C ASN A 64 2.31 -11.62 -4.84
N TRP A 65 1.21 -11.41 -5.57
CA TRP A 65 1.18 -10.46 -6.68
C TRP A 65 1.41 -9.02 -6.21
N ILE A 66 0.67 -8.55 -5.20
CA ILE A 66 0.77 -7.15 -4.73
C ILE A 66 2.13 -6.86 -4.09
N ARG A 67 2.74 -7.84 -3.42
CA ARG A 67 4.12 -7.72 -2.88
C ARG A 67 5.17 -7.61 -3.98
N ARG A 68 5.07 -8.41 -5.05
CA ARG A 68 5.97 -8.27 -6.22
C ARG A 68 5.80 -6.92 -6.91
N LEU A 69 4.57 -6.43 -7.02
CA LEU A 69 4.31 -5.09 -7.56
C LEU A 69 4.96 -4.01 -6.67
N TYR A 70 4.80 -4.14 -5.35
CA TYR A 70 5.38 -3.23 -4.37
C TYR A 70 6.92 -3.17 -4.45
N GLU A 71 7.58 -4.32 -4.57
CA GLU A 71 9.02 -4.44 -4.78
C GLU A 71 9.45 -3.84 -6.13
N TYR A 72 8.73 -4.16 -7.21
CA TYR A 72 8.98 -3.59 -8.53
C TYR A 72 8.94 -2.06 -8.54
N MET A 73 8.07 -1.46 -7.70
CA MET A 73 7.93 -0.01 -7.59
C MET A 73 8.98 0.67 -6.72
N ALA A 74 9.74 -0.07 -5.92
CA ALA A 74 10.73 0.47 -4.98
C ALA A 74 11.70 1.52 -5.56
N PRO A 75 12.26 1.40 -6.79
CA PRO A 75 13.21 2.39 -7.30
C PRO A 75 12.56 3.68 -7.81
N TYR A 76 11.23 3.73 -7.98
CA TYR A 76 10.51 4.85 -8.58
C TYR A 76 9.77 5.74 -7.57
N VAL A 77 9.79 5.35 -6.30
CA VAL A 77 9.03 6.02 -5.24
C VAL A 77 9.98 6.58 -4.17
N SER A 78 9.42 7.27 -3.18
CA SER A 78 10.16 7.78 -2.03
C SER A 78 11.05 6.71 -1.37
N LYS A 79 12.21 7.14 -0.86
CA LYS A 79 13.20 6.25 -0.21
C LYS A 79 13.89 6.95 0.96
N ASN A 80 14.32 6.15 1.94
CA ASN A 80 15.03 6.57 3.15
C ASN A 80 14.27 7.54 4.08
N PRO A 81 13.09 7.17 4.63
CA PRO A 81 12.34 5.92 4.44
C PRO A 81 11.41 5.96 3.23
N ARG A 82 10.87 4.80 2.83
CA ARG A 82 9.76 4.76 1.87
C ARG A 82 8.50 5.25 2.56
N ALA A 83 7.88 6.31 2.04
CA ALA A 83 6.76 6.97 2.68
C ALA A 83 5.47 6.14 2.59
N ALA A 84 4.72 6.12 3.69
CA ALA A 84 3.45 5.41 3.83
C ALA A 84 2.40 6.31 4.50
N TYR A 85 1.11 6.03 4.27
CA TYR A 85 0.01 6.83 4.81
C TYR A 85 -0.68 6.11 5.96
N PHE A 86 -0.76 6.75 7.12
CA PHE A 86 -1.37 6.16 8.30
C PHE A 86 -2.80 5.63 8.09
N ASN A 87 -3.62 6.29 7.26
CA ASN A 87 -5.01 5.86 7.01
C ASN A 87 -5.12 4.55 6.22
N TYR A 88 -4.04 4.14 5.56
CA TYR A 88 -3.93 2.88 4.85
C TYR A 88 -2.90 2.00 5.54
N ARG A 89 -3.37 1.26 6.55
CA ARG A 89 -2.49 0.50 7.44
C ARG A 89 -1.92 -0.70 6.70
N ASP A 90 -0.59 -0.73 6.61
CA ASP A 90 0.15 -1.88 6.13
C ASP A 90 0.87 -2.58 7.30
N LEU A 91 0.52 -3.85 7.54
CA LEU A 91 1.14 -4.68 8.58
C LEU A 91 2.46 -5.31 8.10
N ASP A 92 2.72 -5.34 6.79
CA ASP A 92 4.01 -5.80 6.23
C ASP A 92 5.14 -4.79 6.53
N LEU A 93 4.81 -3.54 6.88
CA LEU A 93 5.76 -2.55 7.40
C LEU A 93 6.24 -2.82 8.84
N GLY A 94 5.55 -3.71 9.55
CA GLY A 94 5.86 -4.08 10.92
C GLY A 94 4.70 -3.84 11.87
N THR A 95 4.71 -4.60 12.97
CA THR A 95 3.67 -4.56 14.01
C THR A 95 4.29 -4.34 15.37
N ASN A 96 3.60 -3.60 16.23
CA ASN A 96 3.98 -3.52 17.64
C ASN A 96 3.65 -4.86 18.32
N ASN A 97 4.65 -5.56 18.84
CA ASN A 97 4.44 -6.78 19.61
C ASN A 97 3.98 -6.42 21.03
N GLU A 98 2.71 -6.59 21.34
CA GLU A 98 2.24 -6.56 22.73
C GLU A 98 2.68 -7.84 23.46
N GLY A 99 3.92 -7.84 23.97
CA GLY A 99 4.45 -8.87 24.87
C GLY A 99 4.66 -10.26 24.25
N ASN A 100 5.93 -10.68 24.12
CA ASN A 100 6.39 -12.04 23.79
C ASN A 100 5.33 -13.16 23.71
N LYS A 101 4.73 -13.35 22.52
CA LYS A 101 4.39 -14.65 21.88
C LYS A 101 3.59 -14.36 20.61
N ALA A 102 4.24 -14.49 19.45
CA ALA A 102 3.54 -14.50 18.17
C ALA A 102 2.76 -15.81 18.05
N THR A 103 1.43 -15.73 18.00
CA THR A 103 0.61 -16.73 17.33
C THR A 103 0.26 -16.18 15.95
N PRO A 104 0.45 -16.93 14.86
CA PRO A 104 -0.09 -16.54 13.57
C PRO A 104 -1.60 -16.41 13.70
N LYS A 105 -2.15 -15.22 13.45
CA LYS A 105 -3.60 -15.07 13.31
C LYS A 105 -3.98 -15.74 11.98
N PRO A 106 -5.00 -16.60 11.93
CA PRO A 106 -5.49 -17.11 10.66
C PRO A 106 -5.90 -15.92 9.81
N LEU A 107 -5.58 -15.98 8.51
CA LEU A 107 -6.07 -15.05 7.50
C LEU A 107 -7.60 -14.98 7.64
N SER A 108 -8.11 -13.90 8.25
CA SER A 108 -9.53 -13.62 8.22
C SER A 108 -9.85 -13.21 6.79
N GLY A 109 -10.71 -14.01 6.15
CA GLY A 109 -11.13 -13.84 4.77
C GLY A 109 -12.02 -12.61 4.57
N ASP A 110 -11.46 -11.44 4.76
CA ASP A 110 -12.01 -10.22 4.18
C ASP A 110 -11.49 -10.15 2.74
N SER A 111 -12.42 -10.15 1.77
CA SER A 111 -12.20 -10.31 0.33
C SER A 111 -11.43 -9.17 -0.35
N ASN A 112 -10.90 -8.21 0.41
CA ASN A 112 -10.26 -7.01 -0.10
C ASN A 112 -8.98 -6.74 0.71
N THR A 113 -7.83 -6.64 0.07
CA THR A 113 -6.59 -6.16 0.71
C THR A 113 -5.96 -5.08 -0.15
N SER A 114 -5.86 -3.89 0.43
CA SER A 114 -5.23 -2.69 -0.15
C SER A 114 -3.86 -2.47 0.47
N ILE A 115 -2.89 -2.05 -0.34
CA ILE A 115 -1.54 -1.69 0.10
C ILE A 115 -1.16 -0.35 -0.58
N ASP A 116 -0.96 0.72 0.19
CA ASP A 116 -0.86 2.10 -0.31
C ASP A 116 0.54 2.70 -0.13
N TRP A 117 1.02 3.48 -1.12
CA TRP A 117 2.34 4.13 -1.05
C TRP A 117 2.40 5.52 -1.67
N PHE A 118 3.38 6.31 -1.26
CA PHE A 118 3.63 7.66 -1.80
C PHE A 118 4.79 7.72 -2.79
N VAL A 119 4.62 8.50 -3.86
CA VAL A 119 5.68 9.01 -4.74
C VAL A 119 5.95 10.48 -4.45
#